data_AF-X1NCC1-F1
#
_entry.id   AF-X1NCC1-F1
#
_cell.length_a   1.000
_cell.length_b   1.000
_cell.length_c   1.000
_cell.angle_alpha   90.00
_cell.angle_beta   90.00
_cell.angle_gamma   90.00
#
_symmetry.space_group_name_H-M   'P 1'
#
loop_
_entity.id
_entity.type
_entity.pdbx_description
1 polymer ?
#
loop_
_entity_poly.entity_id
_entity_poly.type
_entity_poly.pdbx_seq_one_letter_code
_entity_poly.pdbx_strand_id
1 'polypeptide(L)'
;MKNDIIHKPHVSLTCSELSQQGEAMGRREFLKRVGCAGAGLALAAIQQQASARPVRRLPKRVLGRTKEKVSILGLGTAPVGEGPVGVQEGIKIFGEAIDRGITYIDTARIYGNAEEILGHLVPKRRDKLFIVTKVSTDNADRAERSLSESLRKLRTDHIDLVHIHSIGSKKLDRVLAKDGALEYLLKQKETGKIRFIGISGHNRPPNFVRMLKTDQIDVIMCVMNYADRNIYDFESKVLPEAKKRNVGCVA
;
A
#
# COMPACT_ATOMS: atom_id res chain seq x y z
N MET A 1 -46.65 60.38 -14.36
CA MET A 1 -47.59 59.23 -14.38
C MET A 1 -47.67 58.66 -12.96
N LYS A 2 -48.88 58.70 -12.40
CA LYS A 2 -49.46 57.87 -11.31
C LYS A 2 -48.75 57.82 -9.95
N ASN A 3 -49.24 58.66 -9.03
CA ASN A 3 -49.47 58.27 -7.63
C ASN A 3 -50.67 57.31 -7.58
N ASP A 4 -50.63 56.29 -6.72
CA ASP A 4 -51.53 56.22 -5.57
C ASP A 4 -51.34 54.93 -4.76
N ILE A 5 -51.37 55.15 -3.45
CA ILE A 5 -51.20 54.21 -2.35
C ILE A 5 -52.47 53.38 -2.19
N ILE A 6 -52.36 52.04 -2.18
CA ILE A 6 -53.51 51.14 -1.99
C ILE A 6 -53.50 50.52 -0.59
N HIS A 7 -54.56 50.85 0.15
CA HIS A 7 -54.99 50.28 1.42
C HIS A 7 -55.38 48.79 1.28
N LYS A 8 -55.01 47.97 2.28
CA LYS A 8 -55.62 46.64 2.51
C LYS A 8 -57.08 46.80 3.01
N PRO A 9 -57.94 45.82 2.70
CA PRO A 9 -58.87 45.33 3.71
C PRO A 9 -58.92 43.80 3.83
N HIS A 10 -59.48 43.40 4.98
CA HIS A 10 -59.63 42.07 5.56
C HIS A 10 -60.43 41.09 4.70
N VAL A 11 -60.05 39.80 4.76
CA VAL A 11 -60.92 38.68 4.40
C VAL A 11 -61.28 37.94 5.67
N SER A 12 -62.57 37.99 6.04
CA SER A 12 -63.19 37.15 7.05
C SER A 12 -63.58 35.81 6.43
N LEU A 13 -63.20 34.71 7.08
CA LEU A 13 -63.58 33.35 6.72
C LEU A 13 -64.94 33.03 7.34
N THR A 14 -65.91 32.58 6.55
CA THR A 14 -67.14 31.94 7.03
C THR A 14 -67.05 30.43 6.92
N CYS A 15 -67.66 29.80 7.90
CA CYS A 15 -67.53 28.41 8.33
C CYS A 15 -68.57 27.53 7.64
N SER A 16 -68.23 26.81 6.55
CA SER A 16 -69.12 25.75 6.04
C SER A 16 -68.54 24.73 5.05
N GLU A 17 -67.22 24.44 5.01
CA GLU A 17 -66.69 23.37 4.13
C GLU A 17 -65.52 22.57 4.76
N LEU A 18 -65.71 22.09 6.00
CA LEU A 18 -64.80 21.12 6.61
C LEU A 18 -65.60 19.98 7.22
N SER A 19 -66.02 19.03 6.38
CA SER A 19 -66.42 17.71 6.87
C SER A 19 -66.11 16.64 5.83
N GLN A 20 -64.85 16.21 5.78
CA GLN A 20 -64.52 14.84 5.39
C GLN A 20 -63.19 14.40 6.01
N GLN A 21 -63.34 13.44 6.94
CA GLN A 21 -62.42 12.35 7.26
C GLN A 21 -61.06 12.68 7.89
N GLY A 22 -61.07 12.78 9.22
CA GLY A 22 -59.94 12.35 10.05
C GLY A 22 -60.34 11.10 10.83
N GLU A 23 -60.15 9.91 10.25
CA GLU A 23 -60.24 8.68 11.04
C GLU A 23 -59.11 8.68 12.07
N ALA A 24 -59.48 8.76 13.35
CA ALA A 24 -58.55 8.65 14.45
C ALA A 24 -57.94 7.24 14.44
N MET A 25 -56.63 7.17 14.19
CA MET A 25 -55.86 5.95 14.07
C MET A 25 -56.12 5.03 15.28
N GLY A 26 -56.74 3.87 15.04
CA GLY A 26 -57.11 2.95 16.12
C GLY A 26 -55.87 2.34 16.80
N ARG A 27 -55.96 2.05 18.11
CA ARG A 27 -54.88 1.41 18.90
C ARG A 27 -54.25 0.19 18.22
N ARG A 28 -55.06 -0.60 17.49
CA ARG A 28 -54.62 -1.79 16.75
C ARG A 28 -53.75 -1.44 15.53
N GLU A 29 -54.04 -0.32 14.87
CA GLU A 29 -53.25 0.16 13.73
C GLU A 29 -51.97 0.86 14.20
N PHE A 30 -52.03 1.62 15.30
CA PHE A 30 -50.85 2.15 15.96
C PHE A 30 -49.88 1.04 16.39
N LEU A 31 -50.38 -0.02 17.04
CA LEU A 31 -49.54 -1.17 17.44
C LEU A 31 -48.95 -1.92 16.24
N LYS A 32 -49.68 -2.05 15.13
CA LYS A 32 -49.13 -2.63 13.89
C LYS A 32 -48.03 -1.77 13.29
N ARG A 33 -48.20 -0.44 13.23
CA ARG A 33 -47.19 0.49 12.68
C ARG A 33 -45.94 0.58 13.56
N VAL A 34 -46.10 0.61 14.89
CA VAL A 34 -44.98 0.61 15.85
C VAL A 34 -44.25 -0.75 15.83
N GLY A 35 -44.98 -1.86 15.71
CA GLY A 35 -44.39 -3.21 15.58
C GLY A 35 -43.53 -3.37 14.32
N CYS A 36 -43.99 -2.85 13.17
CA CYS A 36 -43.21 -2.87 11.93
C CYS A 36 -41.99 -1.94 11.98
N ALA A 37 -42.10 -0.76 12.60
CA ALA A 37 -40.96 0.17 12.76
C ALA A 37 -39.90 -0.38 13.72
N GLY A 38 -40.31 -1.00 14.83
CA GLY A 38 -39.40 -1.63 15.80
C GLY A 38 -38.70 -2.86 15.25
N ALA A 39 -39.41 -3.71 14.49
CA ALA A 39 -38.82 -4.86 13.82
C ALA A 39 -37.86 -4.44 12.69
N GLY A 40 -38.22 -3.42 11.89
CA GLY A 40 -37.35 -2.89 10.83
C GLY A 40 -36.07 -2.24 11.36
N LEU A 41 -36.15 -1.49 12.47
CA LEU A 41 -34.98 -0.92 13.14
C LEU A 41 -34.10 -1.98 13.80
N ALA A 42 -34.70 -3.00 14.41
CA ALA A 42 -33.96 -4.13 14.98
C ALA A 42 -33.26 -4.97 13.88
N LEU A 43 -33.93 -5.24 12.75
CA LEU A 43 -33.34 -5.93 11.60
C LEU A 43 -32.23 -5.11 10.93
N ALA A 44 -32.39 -3.79 10.80
CA ALA A 44 -31.36 -2.90 10.28
C ALA A 44 -30.13 -2.84 11.21
N ALA A 45 -30.34 -2.78 12.54
CA ALA A 45 -29.25 -2.80 13.52
C ALA A 45 -28.51 -4.15 13.57
N ILE A 46 -29.24 -5.27 13.41
CA ILE A 46 -28.65 -6.61 13.35
C ILE A 46 -27.91 -6.84 12.02
N GLN A 47 -28.40 -6.31 10.90
CA GLN A 47 -27.67 -6.33 9.62
C GLN A 47 -26.43 -5.42 9.64
N GLN A 48 -26.46 -4.31 10.37
CA GLN A 48 -25.31 -3.40 10.50
C GLN A 48 -24.20 -3.97 11.41
N GLN A 49 -24.54 -4.86 12.34
CA GLN A 49 -23.56 -5.60 13.14
C GLN A 49 -22.93 -6.79 12.41
N ALA A 50 -23.57 -7.29 11.34
CA ALA A 50 -23.05 -8.37 10.51
C ALA A 50 -22.20 -7.82 9.34
N SER A 51 -20.97 -7.36 9.62
CA SER A 51 -19.78 -7.64 8.76
C SER A 51 -18.52 -6.83 9.08
N ALA A 52 -18.42 -6.11 10.20
CA ALA A 52 -17.11 -5.68 10.68
C ALA A 52 -16.47 -6.81 11.51
N ARG A 53 -16.08 -7.93 10.86
CA ARG A 53 -15.09 -8.81 11.50
C ARG A 53 -13.90 -7.91 11.83
N PRO A 54 -13.45 -7.81 13.10
CA PRO A 54 -12.28 -7.00 13.40
C PRO A 54 -11.15 -7.51 12.51
N VAL A 55 -10.66 -6.64 11.61
CA VAL A 55 -9.54 -6.99 10.73
C VAL A 55 -8.41 -7.33 11.68
N ARG A 56 -8.13 -8.63 11.80
CA ARG A 56 -7.03 -9.12 12.63
C ARG A 56 -5.78 -8.51 12.02
N ARG A 57 -5.23 -7.49 12.68
CA ARG A 57 -4.03 -6.80 12.20
C ARG A 57 -2.95 -7.84 11.95
N LEU A 58 -2.37 -7.81 10.75
CA LEU A 58 -1.31 -8.73 10.38
C LEU A 58 -0.18 -8.64 11.42
N PRO A 59 0.34 -9.78 11.93
CA PRO A 59 1.51 -9.76 12.79
C PRO A 59 2.64 -9.00 12.12
N LYS A 60 3.39 -8.23 12.92
CA LYS A 60 4.57 -7.51 12.46
C LYS A 60 5.85 -8.18 12.98
N ARG A 61 6.93 -8.09 12.21
CA ARG A 61 8.25 -8.61 12.58
C ARG A 61 9.32 -7.56 12.31
N VAL A 62 10.38 -7.59 13.12
CA VAL A 62 11.57 -6.77 12.89
C VAL A 62 12.30 -7.27 11.65
N LEU A 63 12.59 -6.37 10.70
CA LEU A 63 13.28 -6.69 9.46
C LEU A 63 14.81 -6.63 9.66
N GLY A 64 15.34 -7.62 10.37
CA GLY A 64 16.78 -7.74 10.64
C GLY A 64 17.38 -6.48 11.27
N ARG A 65 18.55 -6.07 10.79
CA ARG A 65 19.32 -4.93 11.30
C ARG A 65 18.68 -3.57 11.04
N THR A 66 17.67 -3.49 10.18
CA THR A 66 16.92 -2.25 9.94
C THR A 66 16.16 -1.80 11.20
N LYS A 67 15.84 -2.73 12.11
CA LYS A 67 14.99 -2.54 13.29
C LYS A 67 13.54 -2.14 12.98
N GLU A 68 13.17 -2.05 11.70
CA GLU A 68 11.83 -1.69 11.26
C GLU A 68 10.85 -2.83 11.51
N LYS A 69 9.68 -2.50 12.05
CA LYS A 69 8.59 -3.45 12.28
C LYS A 69 7.60 -3.41 11.11
N VAL A 70 7.75 -4.34 10.19
CA VAL A 70 6.89 -4.45 9.01
C VAL A 70 5.91 -5.62 9.14
N SER A 71 4.79 -5.58 8.40
CA SER A 71 3.85 -6.69 8.31
C SER A 71 4.54 -7.98 7.83
N ILE A 72 4.16 -9.12 8.39
CA ILE A 72 4.75 -10.43 8.04
C ILE A 72 4.46 -10.84 6.59
N LEU A 73 3.42 -10.26 5.99
CA LEU A 73 3.14 -10.31 4.55
C LEU A 73 3.34 -8.92 3.95
N GLY A 74 4.00 -8.86 2.79
CA GLY A 74 4.11 -7.67 1.97
C GLY A 74 3.15 -7.68 0.79
N LEU A 75 2.97 -6.54 0.15
CA LEU A 75 2.27 -6.40 -1.12
C LEU A 75 3.29 -6.28 -2.25
N GLY A 76 3.37 -7.29 -3.12
CA GLY A 76 4.09 -7.19 -4.39
C GLY A 76 3.19 -6.57 -5.46
N THR A 77 3.68 -5.55 -6.17
CA THR A 77 2.85 -4.76 -7.09
C THR A 77 2.95 -5.15 -8.56
N ALA A 78 3.90 -6.02 -8.94
CA ALA A 78 4.14 -6.38 -10.33
C ALA A 78 2.89 -6.91 -11.08
N PRO A 79 2.07 -7.83 -10.53
CA PRO A 79 0.91 -8.35 -11.25
C PRO A 79 -0.13 -7.29 -11.63
N VAL A 80 -0.33 -6.29 -10.76
CA VAL A 80 -1.23 -5.16 -11.05
C VAL A 80 -0.59 -4.17 -12.01
N GLY A 81 0.72 -3.90 -11.86
CA GLY A 81 1.43 -2.93 -12.68
C GLY A 81 1.69 -3.37 -14.12
N GLU A 82 1.93 -4.66 -14.33
CA GLU A 82 2.25 -5.26 -15.62
C GLU A 82 1.03 -5.91 -16.28
N GLY A 83 0.01 -6.23 -15.50
CA GLY A 83 -1.23 -6.82 -15.99
C GLY A 83 -2.19 -5.79 -16.59
N PRO A 84 -3.28 -6.24 -17.23
CA PRO A 84 -4.32 -5.38 -17.81
C PRO A 84 -5.26 -4.79 -16.74
N VAL A 85 -4.71 -4.30 -15.63
CA VAL A 85 -5.47 -3.70 -14.53
C VAL A 85 -5.51 -2.18 -14.72
N GLY A 86 -6.72 -1.62 -14.83
CA GLY A 86 -6.91 -0.18 -14.93
C GLY A 86 -6.46 0.56 -13.66
N VAL A 87 -6.00 1.81 -13.79
CA VAL A 87 -5.45 2.62 -12.69
C VAL A 87 -6.39 2.67 -11.48
N GLN A 88 -7.68 2.93 -11.68
CA GLN A 88 -8.65 3.02 -10.58
C GLN A 88 -8.82 1.71 -9.83
N GLU A 89 -8.76 0.58 -10.54
CA GLU A 89 -8.86 -0.73 -9.92
C GLU A 89 -7.58 -1.08 -9.16
N GLY A 90 -6.41 -0.77 -9.73
CA GLY A 90 -5.13 -0.90 -9.02
C GLY A 90 -5.07 -0.08 -7.73
N ILE A 91 -5.61 1.16 -7.75
CA ILE A 91 -5.72 2.01 -6.54
C ILE A 91 -6.57 1.30 -5.47
N LYS A 92 -7.69 0.68 -5.86
CA LYS A 92 -8.54 -0.07 -4.91
C LYS A 92 -7.82 -1.30 -4.36
N ILE A 93 -7.20 -2.12 -5.22
CA ILE A 93 -6.49 -3.34 -4.82
C ILE A 93 -5.37 -3.00 -3.82
N PHE A 94 -4.52 -2.03 -4.17
CA PHE A 94 -3.43 -1.60 -3.28
C PHE A 94 -3.94 -0.93 -2.01
N GLY A 95 -4.98 -0.09 -2.13
CA GLY A 95 -5.62 0.57 -1.00
C GLY A 95 -6.18 -0.43 0.01
N GLU A 96 -6.89 -1.45 -0.47
CA GLU A 96 -7.49 -2.50 0.35
C GLU A 96 -6.42 -3.32 1.10
N ALA A 97 -5.32 -3.67 0.43
CA ALA A 97 -4.19 -4.35 1.06
C ALA A 97 -3.60 -3.53 2.22
N ILE A 98 -3.41 -2.22 2.01
CA ILE A 98 -2.91 -1.29 3.03
C ILE A 98 -3.92 -1.13 4.17
N ASP A 99 -5.20 -0.99 3.86
CA ASP A 99 -6.28 -0.83 4.84
C ASP A 99 -6.46 -2.09 5.71
N ARG A 100 -6.08 -3.26 5.18
CA ARG A 100 -6.00 -4.52 5.93
C ARG A 100 -4.73 -4.67 6.79
N GLY A 101 -3.86 -3.67 6.79
CA GLY A 101 -2.69 -3.59 7.68
C GLY A 101 -1.39 -4.10 7.08
N ILE A 102 -1.31 -4.30 5.76
CA ILE A 102 -0.01 -4.49 5.08
C ILE A 102 0.75 -3.17 5.13
N THR A 103 2.02 -3.22 5.55
CA THR A 103 2.90 -2.05 5.62
C THR A 103 4.14 -2.19 4.75
N TYR A 104 4.57 -3.39 4.37
CA TYR A 104 5.68 -3.60 3.44
C TYR A 104 5.16 -3.61 2.00
N ILE A 105 5.53 -2.62 1.19
CA ILE A 105 5.06 -2.48 -0.20
C ILE A 105 6.26 -2.63 -1.14
N ASP A 106 6.28 -3.71 -1.91
CA ASP A 106 7.32 -3.98 -2.89
C ASP A 106 6.87 -3.61 -4.30
N THR A 107 7.60 -2.67 -4.90
CA THR A 107 7.43 -2.25 -6.28
C THR A 107 8.78 -2.20 -7.00
N ALA A 108 8.79 -1.81 -8.26
CA ALA A 108 9.99 -1.54 -9.02
C ALA A 108 9.69 -0.62 -10.19
N ARG A 109 10.72 0.07 -10.68
CA ARG A 109 10.56 0.91 -11.88
C ARG A 109 10.06 0.14 -13.10
N ILE A 110 10.46 -1.11 -13.23
CA ILE A 110 10.16 -1.95 -14.39
C ILE A 110 8.74 -2.55 -14.36
N TYR A 111 8.02 -2.44 -13.24
CA TYR A 111 6.69 -3.04 -13.06
C TYR A 111 5.58 -2.17 -13.65
N GLY A 112 5.63 -1.95 -14.97
CA GLY A 112 4.66 -1.16 -15.73
C GLY A 112 4.25 0.13 -15.01
N ASN A 113 2.96 0.29 -14.70
CA ASN A 113 2.40 1.48 -14.05
C ASN A 113 2.27 1.36 -12.51
N ALA A 114 2.81 0.32 -11.87
CA ALA A 114 2.62 0.05 -10.43
C ALA A 114 2.96 1.25 -9.53
N GLU A 115 4.10 1.92 -9.79
CA GLU A 115 4.48 3.07 -8.96
C GLU A 115 3.63 4.31 -9.20
N GLU A 116 3.09 4.49 -10.41
CA GLU A 116 2.18 5.59 -10.70
C GLU A 116 0.86 5.38 -9.95
N ILE A 117 0.34 4.15 -9.97
CA ILE A 117 -0.83 3.74 -9.19
C ILE A 117 -0.58 3.98 -7.69
N LEU A 118 0.56 3.51 -7.15
CA LEU A 118 0.94 3.76 -5.76
C LEU A 118 1.08 5.25 -5.43
N GLY A 119 1.52 6.08 -6.39
CA GLY A 119 1.61 7.53 -6.24
C GLY A 119 0.29 8.24 -5.89
N HIS A 120 -0.86 7.60 -6.14
CA HIS A 120 -2.17 8.10 -5.70
C HIS A 120 -2.46 7.82 -4.22
N LEU A 121 -1.76 6.85 -3.61
CA LEU A 121 -1.98 6.36 -2.25
C LEU A 121 -0.87 6.82 -1.29
N VAL A 122 0.39 6.79 -1.73
CA VAL A 122 1.58 7.05 -0.90
C VAL A 122 1.52 8.41 -0.20
N PRO A 123 1.21 9.55 -0.86
CA PRO A 123 1.23 10.86 -0.20
C PRO A 123 0.29 10.96 1.01
N LYS A 124 -0.82 10.21 1.00
CA LYS A 124 -1.85 10.24 2.05
C LYS A 124 -1.56 9.27 3.20
N ARG A 125 -0.57 8.39 3.04
CA ARG A 125 -0.34 7.24 3.91
C ARG A 125 1.15 6.98 4.19
N ARG A 126 2.04 7.91 3.82
CA ARG A 126 3.50 7.71 3.76
C ARG A 126 4.09 7.24 5.09
N ASP A 127 3.59 7.78 6.19
CA ASP A 127 3.95 7.49 7.58
C ASP A 127 3.65 6.04 8.01
N LYS A 128 2.75 5.35 7.30
CA LYS A 128 2.31 3.98 7.62
C LYS A 128 2.98 2.92 6.76
N LEU A 129 3.71 3.33 5.72
CA LEU A 129 4.24 2.44 4.70
C LEU A 129 5.76 2.35 4.78
N PHE A 130 6.24 1.13 4.64
CA PHE A 130 7.63 0.81 4.33
C PHE A 130 7.70 0.53 2.83
N ILE A 131 8.09 1.53 2.05
CA ILE A 131 8.11 1.50 0.59
C ILE A 131 9.44 0.96 0.08
N VAL A 132 9.34 -0.04 -0.78
CA VAL A 132 10.48 -0.71 -1.40
C VAL A 132 10.40 -0.55 -2.91
N THR A 133 11.46 -0.02 -3.52
CA THR A 133 11.63 -0.04 -4.98
C THR A 133 13.00 -0.58 -5.37
N LYS A 134 13.29 -0.62 -6.67
CA LYS A 134 14.48 -1.28 -7.21
C LYS A 134 15.11 -0.46 -8.32
N VAL A 135 16.45 -0.47 -8.37
CA VAL A 135 17.24 0.02 -9.50
C VAL A 135 17.77 -1.16 -10.31
N SER A 136 17.41 -1.24 -11.59
CA SER A 136 17.79 -2.37 -12.47
C SER A 136 19.04 -2.06 -13.30
N THR A 137 20.14 -1.70 -12.63
CA THR A 137 21.40 -1.29 -13.27
C THR A 137 22.59 -1.61 -12.37
N ASP A 138 23.78 -1.64 -12.95
CA ASP A 138 25.07 -1.75 -12.28
C ASP A 138 25.84 -0.43 -12.20
N ASN A 139 25.39 0.62 -12.89
CA ASN A 139 26.02 1.94 -13.00
C ASN A 139 25.25 3.03 -12.24
N ALA A 140 25.99 3.95 -11.62
CA ALA A 140 25.50 5.06 -10.80
C ALA A 140 24.55 6.00 -11.56
N ASP A 141 24.91 6.52 -12.73
CA ASP A 141 24.10 7.51 -13.46
C ASP A 141 22.72 6.95 -13.84
N ARG A 142 22.68 5.68 -14.25
CA ARG A 142 21.42 4.97 -14.51
C ARG A 142 20.61 4.76 -13.22
N ALA A 143 21.28 4.50 -12.10
CA ALA A 143 20.62 4.32 -10.81
C ALA A 143 20.00 5.63 -10.35
N GLU A 144 20.68 6.76 -10.58
CA GLU A 144 20.20 8.10 -10.29
C GLU A 144 18.93 8.45 -11.05
N ARG A 145 18.95 8.25 -12.37
CA ARG A 145 17.75 8.46 -13.20
C ARG A 145 16.58 7.58 -12.74
N SER A 146 16.87 6.30 -12.45
CA SER A 146 15.85 5.36 -11.98
C SER A 146 15.25 5.75 -10.63
N LEU A 147 16.07 6.13 -9.64
CA LEU A 147 15.59 6.50 -8.31
C LEU A 147 14.81 7.83 -8.36
N SER A 148 15.30 8.81 -9.11
CA SER A 148 14.64 10.11 -9.27
C SER A 148 13.25 9.97 -9.88
N GLU A 149 13.11 9.13 -10.91
CA GLU A 149 11.80 8.82 -11.49
C GLU A 149 10.89 8.05 -10.53
N SER A 150 11.45 7.18 -9.69
CA SER A 150 10.66 6.43 -8.72
C SER A 150 10.08 7.36 -7.64
N LEU A 151 10.89 8.27 -7.11
CA LEU A 151 10.44 9.30 -6.18
C LEU A 151 9.35 10.18 -6.79
N ARG A 152 9.53 10.61 -8.05
CA ARG A 152 8.54 11.40 -8.79
C ARG A 152 7.21 10.66 -8.96
N LYS A 153 7.25 9.40 -9.40
CA LYS A 153 6.04 8.59 -9.64
C LYS A 153 5.32 8.20 -8.35
N LEU A 154 6.07 7.84 -7.31
CA LEU A 154 5.54 7.55 -5.97
C LEU A 154 5.11 8.82 -5.21
N ARG A 155 5.50 10.01 -5.70
CA ARG A 155 5.19 11.31 -5.10
C ARG A 155 5.65 11.42 -3.65
N THR A 156 6.90 11.02 -3.41
CA THR A 156 7.55 11.10 -2.10
C THR A 156 8.99 11.59 -2.28
N ASP A 157 9.54 12.17 -1.24
CA ASP A 157 10.90 12.69 -1.15
C ASP A 157 11.92 11.63 -0.71
N HIS A 158 11.47 10.50 -0.13
CA HIS A 158 12.35 9.44 0.35
C HIS A 158 11.76 8.03 0.19
N ILE A 159 12.65 7.04 0.01
CA ILE A 159 12.31 5.61 -0.06
C ILE A 159 12.85 4.88 1.17
N ASP A 160 12.10 3.93 1.71
CA ASP A 160 12.58 3.15 2.86
C ASP A 160 13.69 2.17 2.45
N LEU A 161 13.47 1.38 1.40
CA LEU A 161 14.45 0.40 0.93
C LEU A 161 14.59 0.44 -0.60
N VAL A 162 15.83 0.49 -1.09
CA VAL A 162 16.12 0.33 -2.52
C VAL A 162 16.93 -0.94 -2.75
N HIS A 163 16.39 -1.86 -3.55
CA HIS A 163 17.12 -3.03 -4.00
C HIS A 163 17.92 -2.76 -5.27
N ILE A 164 19.14 -3.27 -5.33
CA ILE A 164 19.84 -3.51 -6.60
C ILE A 164 19.20 -4.76 -7.24
N HIS A 165 18.45 -4.56 -8.33
CA HIS A 165 17.53 -5.56 -8.88
C HIS A 165 18.26 -6.68 -9.62
N SER A 166 17.93 -7.94 -9.35
CA SER A 166 18.39 -9.12 -10.10
C SER A 166 19.91 -9.30 -10.05
N ILE A 167 20.47 -9.29 -8.84
CA ILE A 167 21.91 -9.38 -8.55
C ILE A 167 22.55 -10.65 -9.13
N GLY A 168 21.77 -11.72 -9.26
CA GLY A 168 22.20 -12.95 -9.89
C GLY A 168 22.57 -12.77 -11.36
N SER A 169 22.00 -11.80 -12.08
CA SER A 169 22.31 -11.52 -13.49
C SER A 169 23.27 -10.34 -13.70
N LYS A 170 23.84 -9.77 -12.62
CA LYS A 170 24.74 -8.61 -12.72
C LYS A 170 26.22 -9.00 -12.66
N LYS A 171 27.05 -8.16 -13.28
CA LYS A 171 28.52 -8.16 -13.06
C LYS A 171 28.81 -7.44 -11.74
N LEU A 172 29.12 -8.19 -10.69
CA LEU A 172 29.29 -7.62 -9.35
C LEU A 172 30.44 -6.61 -9.26
N ASP A 173 31.51 -6.79 -10.03
CA ASP A 173 32.62 -5.84 -10.04
C ASP A 173 32.19 -4.45 -10.53
N ARG A 174 31.21 -4.37 -11.44
CA ARG A 174 30.62 -3.10 -11.87
C ARG A 174 29.70 -2.51 -10.81
N VAL A 175 28.88 -3.35 -10.16
CA VAL A 175 28.01 -2.91 -9.05
C VAL A 175 28.83 -2.32 -7.90
N LEU A 176 30.00 -2.90 -7.62
CA LEU A 176 30.91 -2.53 -6.53
C LEU A 176 31.96 -1.46 -6.92
N ALA A 177 32.01 -1.04 -8.18
CA ALA A 177 32.94 -0.02 -8.63
C ALA A 177 32.62 1.35 -8.00
N LYS A 178 33.58 2.29 -8.05
CA LYS A 178 33.39 3.68 -7.57
C LYS A 178 32.30 4.44 -8.32
N ASP A 179 32.03 4.06 -9.57
CA ASP A 179 30.93 4.55 -10.41
C ASP A 179 29.74 3.55 -10.45
N GLY A 180 29.73 2.61 -9.51
CA GLY A 180 28.78 1.51 -9.44
C GLY A 180 27.48 1.87 -8.71
N ALA A 181 26.47 1.02 -8.90
CA ALA A 181 25.16 1.22 -8.29
C ALA A 181 25.20 1.19 -6.75
N LEU A 182 26.07 0.39 -6.11
CA LEU A 182 26.15 0.35 -4.64
C LEU A 182 26.68 1.67 -4.08
N GLU A 183 27.75 2.20 -4.67
CA GLU A 183 28.35 3.48 -4.25
C GLU A 183 27.35 4.64 -4.38
N TYR A 184 26.57 4.66 -5.45
CA TYR A 184 25.48 5.64 -5.60
C TYR A 184 24.45 5.53 -4.46
N LEU A 185 23.96 4.32 -4.17
CA LEU A 185 22.94 4.13 -3.12
C LEU A 185 23.48 4.48 -1.73
N LEU A 186 24.76 4.21 -1.45
CA LEU A 186 25.40 4.63 -0.19
C LEU A 186 25.34 6.15 -0.02
N LYS A 187 25.68 6.92 -1.05
CA LYS A 187 25.55 8.38 -1.04
C LYS A 187 24.09 8.84 -0.85
N GLN A 188 23.12 8.14 -1.44
CA GLN A 188 21.71 8.47 -1.23
C GLN A 188 21.23 8.14 0.19
N LYS A 189 21.85 7.15 0.84
CA LYS A 189 21.58 6.81 2.24
C LYS A 189 22.13 7.89 3.18
N GLU A 190 23.32 8.42 2.90
CA GLU A 190 23.93 9.53 3.63
C GLU A 190 23.09 10.82 3.55
N THR A 191 22.47 11.10 2.40
CA THR A 191 21.60 12.28 2.22
C THR A 191 20.18 12.09 2.75
N GLY A 192 19.83 10.89 3.25
CA GLY A 192 18.50 10.56 3.76
C GLY A 192 17.45 10.30 2.68
N LYS A 193 17.82 10.33 1.39
CA LYS A 193 16.91 10.07 0.26
C LYS A 193 16.46 8.60 0.21
N ILE A 194 17.29 7.70 0.73
CA ILE A 194 16.92 6.31 1.01
C ILE A 194 17.31 5.95 2.45
N ARG A 195 16.59 5.03 3.10
CA ARG A 195 16.90 4.62 4.48
C ARG A 195 17.76 3.35 4.53
N PHE A 196 17.49 2.40 3.65
CA PHE A 196 18.12 1.09 3.62
C PHE A 196 18.49 0.66 2.20
N ILE A 197 19.51 -0.18 2.09
CA ILE A 197 19.98 -0.75 0.82
C ILE A 197 19.74 -2.25 0.84
N GLY A 198 19.23 -2.78 -0.26
CA GLY A 198 19.06 -4.21 -0.43
C GLY A 198 19.54 -4.74 -1.76
N ILE A 199 19.41 -6.04 -1.92
CA ILE A 199 19.59 -6.74 -3.21
C ILE A 199 18.43 -7.68 -3.44
N SER A 200 18.04 -7.88 -4.70
CA SER A 200 17.03 -8.88 -5.07
C SER A 200 17.51 -9.81 -6.17
N GLY A 201 16.87 -10.96 -6.33
CA GLY A 201 17.12 -11.85 -7.47
C GLY A 201 16.63 -13.28 -7.28
N HIS A 202 16.59 -14.00 -8.40
CA HIS A 202 16.03 -15.35 -8.48
C HIS A 202 17.08 -16.45 -8.67
N ASN A 203 18.36 -16.10 -8.83
CA ASN A 203 19.41 -17.08 -9.13
C ASN A 203 20.79 -16.67 -8.59
N ARG A 204 21.78 -17.54 -8.82
CA ARG A 204 23.20 -17.40 -8.43
C ARG A 204 23.40 -16.99 -6.95
N PRO A 205 23.06 -17.87 -5.99
CA PRO A 205 23.31 -17.65 -4.55
C PRO A 205 24.71 -17.10 -4.18
N PRO A 206 25.83 -17.50 -4.84
CA PRO A 206 27.15 -16.95 -4.54
C PRO A 206 27.23 -15.42 -4.70
N ASN A 207 26.44 -14.83 -5.61
CA ASN A 207 26.39 -13.37 -5.78
C ASN A 207 25.80 -12.69 -4.55
N PHE A 208 24.77 -13.28 -3.93
CA PHE A 208 24.20 -12.76 -2.69
C PHE A 208 25.20 -12.83 -1.55
N VAL A 209 25.88 -13.97 -1.39
CA VAL A 209 26.93 -14.13 -0.37
C VAL A 209 28.04 -13.10 -0.55
N ARG A 210 28.49 -12.86 -1.79
CA ARG A 210 29.49 -11.83 -2.08
C ARG A 210 29.02 -10.43 -1.70
N MET A 211 27.77 -10.08 -2.01
CA MET A 211 27.20 -8.79 -1.64
C MET A 211 26.99 -8.67 -0.12
N LEU A 212 26.59 -9.73 0.58
CA LEU A 212 26.46 -9.73 2.05
C LEU A 212 27.80 -9.48 2.76
N LYS A 213 28.92 -9.94 2.18
CA LYS A 213 30.27 -9.72 2.70
C LYS A 213 30.76 -8.27 2.62
N THR A 214 30.05 -7.37 1.94
CA THR A 214 30.38 -5.94 1.98
C THR A 214 29.90 -5.28 3.27
N ASP A 215 29.00 -5.94 4.02
CA ASP A 215 28.29 -5.40 5.17
C ASP A 215 27.44 -4.15 4.90
N GLN A 216 27.30 -3.74 3.63
CA GLN A 216 26.50 -2.60 3.19
C GLN A 216 25.05 -2.96 2.80
N ILE A 217 24.67 -4.24 2.90
CA ILE A 217 23.32 -4.72 2.55
C ILE A 217 22.50 -4.91 3.82
N ASP A 218 21.35 -4.24 3.88
CA ASP A 218 20.41 -4.27 5.01
C ASP A 218 19.34 -5.35 4.85
N VAL A 219 18.91 -5.61 3.60
CA VAL A 219 17.83 -6.56 3.27
C VAL A 219 18.14 -7.34 1.98
N ILE A 220 17.92 -8.65 1.99
CA ILE A 220 17.92 -9.48 0.79
C ILE A 220 16.50 -9.90 0.42
N MET A 221 16.21 -9.88 -0.88
CA MET A 221 15.03 -10.49 -1.49
C MET A 221 15.48 -11.65 -2.38
N CYS A 222 15.39 -12.86 -1.86
CA CYS A 222 15.76 -14.07 -2.59
C CYS A 222 14.53 -14.92 -2.84
N VAL A 223 14.52 -15.60 -4.00
CA VAL A 223 13.44 -16.53 -4.30
C VAL A 223 13.44 -17.70 -3.31
N MET A 224 12.27 -17.98 -2.72
CA MET A 224 12.07 -19.14 -1.86
C MET A 224 10.68 -19.73 -2.08
N ASN A 225 10.64 -20.97 -2.53
CA ASN A 225 9.45 -21.81 -2.54
C ASN A 225 9.90 -23.27 -2.68
N TYR A 226 8.95 -24.20 -2.68
CA TYR A 226 9.24 -25.63 -2.77
C TYR A 226 10.08 -26.01 -4.01
N ALA A 227 9.80 -25.41 -5.17
CA ALA A 227 10.56 -25.71 -6.39
C ALA A 227 11.97 -25.11 -6.32
N ASP A 228 12.08 -23.83 -5.96
CA ASP A 228 13.35 -23.11 -5.97
C ASP A 228 14.36 -23.60 -4.92
N ARG A 229 13.87 -24.21 -3.83
CA ARG A 229 14.73 -24.92 -2.88
C ARG A 229 15.55 -26.02 -3.57
N ASN A 230 14.96 -26.70 -4.54
CA ASN A 230 15.60 -27.81 -5.26
C ASN A 230 16.44 -27.34 -6.46
N ILE A 231 16.35 -26.06 -6.84
CA ILE A 231 17.08 -25.49 -7.99
C ILE A 231 18.25 -24.63 -7.49
N TYR A 232 17.95 -23.65 -6.64
CA TYR A 232 18.91 -22.64 -6.20
C TYR A 232 19.35 -22.86 -4.75
N ASP A 233 18.45 -23.31 -3.87
CA ASP A 233 18.72 -23.58 -2.44
C ASP A 233 19.30 -22.36 -1.71
N PHE A 234 18.56 -21.24 -1.75
CA PHE A 234 18.94 -20.01 -1.04
C PHE A 234 18.94 -20.22 0.48
N GLU A 235 18.11 -21.14 0.97
CA GLU A 235 17.92 -21.51 2.36
C GLU A 235 19.20 -22.01 3.00
N SER A 236 19.93 -22.91 2.33
CA SER A 236 21.21 -23.41 2.84
C SER A 236 22.39 -22.51 2.49
N LYS A 237 22.35 -21.84 1.33
CA LYS A 237 23.52 -21.13 0.77
C LYS A 237 23.62 -19.66 1.18
N VAL A 238 22.50 -18.99 1.43
CA VAL A 238 22.46 -17.52 1.65
C VAL A 238 21.92 -17.15 3.01
N LEU A 239 20.84 -17.79 3.47
CA LEU A 239 20.22 -17.43 4.75
C LEU A 239 21.16 -17.56 5.97
N PRO A 240 22.10 -18.54 6.05
CA PRO A 240 23.05 -18.58 7.16
C PRO A 240 23.96 -17.34 7.21
N GLU A 241 24.42 -16.86 6.06
CA GLU A 241 25.26 -15.66 5.96
C GLU A 241 24.46 -14.39 6.28
N ALA A 242 23.19 -14.33 5.87
CA ALA A 242 22.29 -13.23 6.22
C ALA A 242 22.01 -13.21 7.73
N LYS A 243 21.70 -14.37 8.33
CA LYS A 243 21.47 -14.53 9.77
C LYS A 243 22.68 -14.12 10.60
N LYS A 244 23.88 -14.58 10.23
CA LYS A 244 25.15 -14.22 10.90
C LYS A 244 25.34 -12.71 11.01
N ARG A 245 24.88 -11.95 10.00
CA ARG A 245 25.02 -10.50 9.93
C ARG A 245 23.72 -9.75 10.28
N ASN A 246 22.71 -10.43 10.80
CA ASN A 246 21.39 -9.88 11.08
C ASN A 246 20.78 -9.11 9.88
N VAL A 247 20.93 -9.60 8.66
CA VAL A 247 20.33 -8.98 7.47
C VAL A 247 18.86 -9.39 7.36
N GLY A 248 17.99 -8.43 7.04
CA GLY A 248 16.57 -8.70 6.81
C GLY A 248 16.38 -9.61 5.60
N CYS A 249 15.46 -10.57 5.67
CA CYS A 249 15.18 -11.49 4.57
C CYS A 249 13.70 -11.38 4.20
N VAL A 250 13.44 -11.17 2.91
CA VAL A 250 12.11 -11.24 2.30
C VAL A 250 12.17 -12.22 1.13
N ALA A 251 11.06 -12.89 0.82
CA ALA A 251 10.97 -13.90 -0.21
C ALA A 251 9.64 -13.80 -0.96
#